data_AF-A0A9R1V5P6-F1
#
_entry.id   AF-A0A9R1V5P6-F1
#
_cell.length_a   1.000
_cell.length_b   1.000
_cell.length_c   1.000
_cell.angle_alpha   90.00
_cell.angle_beta   90.00
_cell.angle_gamma   90.00
#
_symmetry.space_group_name_H-M   'P 1'
#
loop_
_entity.id
_entity.type
_entity.pdbx_description
1 polymer ?
#
loop_
_entity_poly.entity_id
_entity_poly.type
_entity_poly.pdbx_seq_one_letter_code
_entity_poly.pdbx_strand_id
1 'polypeptide(L)'
;MTYVQIADLLNAISERFDWENIMQGDNIFGLKQGKQSIPLEPGGQFELSGAPLETLHQTCAEVNSHIYQVKVVAKEMGIGFIGIGFEPKMERNDIPIMPKGRYEIMRNYLISAR
;
A
#
# COMPACT_ATOMS: atom_id res chain seq x y z
N MET A 1 -2.74 8.21 8.06
CA MET A 1 -2.99 8.60 6.65
C MET A 1 -4.40 8.17 6.30
N THR A 2 -5.26 9.04 5.75
CA THR A 2 -6.64 8.67 5.38
C THR A 2 -6.68 7.91 4.06
N TYR A 3 -7.81 7.27 3.72
CA TYR A 3 -7.98 6.62 2.41
C TYR A 3 -7.78 7.60 1.25
N VAL A 4 -8.30 8.83 1.36
CA VAL A 4 -8.15 9.87 0.33
C VAL A 4 -6.67 10.16 0.07
N GLN A 5 -5.87 10.35 1.12
CA GLN A 5 -4.43 10.58 0.99
C GLN A 5 -3.71 9.38 0.33
N ILE A 6 -4.15 8.16 0.61
CA ILE A 6 -3.60 6.95 -0.02
C ILE A 6 -3.97 6.90 -1.50
N ALA A 7 -5.23 7.19 -1.85
CA ALA A 7 -5.69 7.20 -3.23
C ALA A 7 -4.92 8.25 -4.06
N ASP A 8 -4.75 9.45 -3.52
CA ASP A 8 -3.96 10.52 -4.15
C ASP A 8 -2.50 10.08 -4.38
N LEU A 9 -1.90 9.43 -3.38
CA LEU A 9 -0.54 8.89 -3.47
C LEU A 9 -0.43 7.81 -4.56
N LEU A 10 -1.38 6.86 -4.61
CA LEU A 10 -1.38 5.79 -5.62
C LEU A 10 -1.56 6.36 -7.03
N ASN A 11 -2.49 7.31 -7.23
CA ASN A 11 -2.68 7.96 -8.52
C ASN A 11 -1.42 8.72 -8.97
N ALA A 12 -0.79 9.47 -8.06
CA ALA A 12 0.43 10.21 -8.39
C ALA A 12 1.63 9.27 -8.70
N ILE A 13 1.73 8.11 -8.05
CA ILE A 13 2.74 7.08 -8.41
C ILE A 13 2.41 6.49 -9.79
N SER A 14 1.13 6.17 -10.05
CA SER A 14 0.67 5.65 -11.35
C SER A 14 1.04 6.57 -12.50
N GLU A 15 0.68 7.85 -12.39
CA GLU A 15 0.91 8.84 -13.44
C GLU A 15 2.39 9.12 -13.68
N ARG A 16 3.22 9.09 -12.62
CA ARG A 16 4.64 9.48 -12.71
C ARG A 16 5.57 8.34 -13.12
N PHE A 17 5.20 7.10 -12.80
CA PHE A 17 6.06 5.93 -12.98
C PHE A 17 5.41 4.83 -13.82
N ASP A 18 4.32 5.14 -14.53
CA ASP A 18 3.63 4.25 -15.46
C ASP A 18 3.19 2.94 -14.80
N TRP A 19 2.53 3.04 -13.64
CA TRP A 19 1.84 1.89 -13.04
C TRP A 19 0.37 1.85 -13.46
N GLU A 20 -0.15 0.65 -13.66
CA GLU A 20 -1.57 0.41 -13.91
C GLU A 20 -2.35 0.44 -12.60
N ASN A 21 -3.48 1.15 -12.59
CA ASN A 21 -4.37 1.23 -11.44
C ASN A 21 -5.15 -0.08 -11.24
N ILE A 22 -5.12 -0.61 -10.01
CA ILE A 22 -5.98 -1.72 -9.58
C ILE A 22 -7.22 -1.13 -8.88
N MET A 23 -8.37 -1.25 -9.54
CA MET A 23 -9.64 -0.68 -9.08
C MET A 23 -10.56 -1.77 -8.49
N GLN A 24 -11.40 -1.39 -7.53
CA GLN A 24 -12.59 -2.15 -7.13
C GLN A 24 -13.77 -1.18 -6.99
N GLY A 25 -14.70 -1.26 -7.94
CA GLY A 25 -15.66 -0.19 -8.15
C GLY A 25 -14.92 1.11 -8.53
N ASP A 26 -15.29 2.21 -7.89
CA ASP A 26 -14.71 3.54 -8.15
C ASP A 26 -13.44 3.82 -7.34
N ASN A 27 -13.04 2.88 -6.47
CA ASN A 27 -11.95 3.04 -5.52
C ASN A 27 -10.67 2.36 -6.03
N ILE A 28 -9.54 3.08 -6.00
CA ILE A 28 -8.22 2.51 -6.23
C ILE A 28 -7.75 1.74 -4.98
N PHE A 29 -7.19 0.54 -5.17
CA PHE A 29 -6.72 -0.36 -4.09
C PHE A 29 -5.28 -0.84 -4.24
N GLY A 30 -4.62 -0.39 -5.29
CA GLY A 30 -3.24 -0.75 -5.53
C GLY A 30 -2.80 -0.42 -6.93
N LEU A 31 -1.57 -0.78 -7.22
CA LEU A 31 -0.91 -0.57 -8.51
C LEU A 31 -0.31 -1.86 -9.02
N LYS A 32 -0.17 -1.98 -10.34
CA LYS A 32 0.54 -3.08 -10.99
C LYS A 32 1.51 -2.56 -12.04
N GLN A 33 2.70 -3.14 -12.10
CA GLN A 33 3.65 -2.89 -13.17
C GLN A 33 4.37 -4.20 -13.51
N GLY A 34 4.10 -4.73 -14.71
CA GLY A 34 4.60 -6.04 -15.12
C GLY A 34 4.20 -7.15 -14.14
N LYS A 35 5.20 -7.74 -13.47
CA LYS A 35 5.04 -8.82 -12.47
C LYS A 35 5.05 -8.33 -11.02
N GLN A 36 5.14 -7.03 -10.79
CA GLN A 36 5.10 -6.41 -9.46
C GLN A 36 3.73 -5.80 -9.20
N SER A 37 3.38 -5.70 -7.92
CA SER A 37 2.19 -4.96 -7.50
C SER A 37 2.40 -4.27 -6.16
N ILE A 38 1.63 -3.21 -5.94
CA ILE A 38 1.56 -2.46 -4.70
C ILE A 38 0.13 -2.60 -4.16
N PRO A 39 -0.18 -3.62 -3.33
CA PRO A 39 -1.49 -3.73 -2.71
C PRO A 39 -1.59 -2.88 -1.43
N LEU A 40 -2.83 -2.60 -1.02
CA LEU A 40 -3.15 -2.04 0.29
C LEU A 40 -3.68 -3.11 1.24
N GLU A 41 -3.12 -3.16 2.44
CA GLU A 41 -3.59 -4.00 3.55
C GLU A 41 -4.77 -3.33 4.32
N PRO A 42 -5.48 -4.05 5.22
CA PRO A 42 -6.70 -3.54 5.85
C PRO A 42 -6.58 -2.18 6.51
N GLY A 43 -5.43 -1.90 7.16
CA GLY A 43 -5.16 -0.65 7.86
C GLY A 43 -4.53 0.44 6.99
N GLY A 44 -4.46 0.24 5.67
CA GLY A 44 -3.78 1.14 4.74
C GLY A 44 -2.25 0.98 4.75
N GLN A 45 -1.72 -0.13 5.29
CA GLN A 45 -0.31 -0.44 5.13
C GLN A 45 -0.01 -0.64 3.63
N PHE A 46 1.12 -0.07 3.21
CA PHE A 46 1.54 0.00 1.82
C PHE A 46 2.54 -1.11 1.57
N GLU A 47 2.18 -2.06 0.72
CA GLU A 47 2.96 -3.27 0.50
C GLU A 47 3.60 -3.27 -0.90
N LEU A 48 4.78 -3.89 -1.02
CA LEU A 48 5.35 -4.28 -2.30
C LEU A 48 5.31 -5.80 -2.43
N SER A 49 4.57 -6.29 -3.41
CA SER A 49 4.70 -7.66 -3.91
C SER A 49 5.60 -7.64 -5.13
N GLY A 50 6.87 -7.99 -4.92
CA GLY A 50 7.92 -8.00 -5.94
C GLY A 50 7.77 -9.06 -7.02
N ALA A 51 8.56 -8.93 -8.09
CA ALA A 51 8.59 -9.90 -9.17
C ALA A 51 9.38 -11.17 -8.78
N PRO A 52 9.13 -12.31 -9.44
CA PRO A 52 10.03 -13.45 -9.35
C PRO A 52 11.36 -13.10 -10.03
N LEU A 53 12.41 -12.93 -9.22
CA LEU A 53 13.76 -12.54 -9.65
C LEU A 53 14.76 -13.67 -9.37
N GLU A 54 15.85 -13.68 -10.14
CA GLU A 54 16.85 -14.75 -10.09
C GLU A 54 17.86 -14.53 -8.95
N THR A 55 18.16 -13.27 -8.62
CA THR A 55 19.22 -12.94 -7.66
C THR A 55 18.76 -11.94 -6.61
N LEU A 56 19.37 -12.01 -5.43
CA LEU A 56 19.15 -11.04 -4.35
C LEU A 56 19.57 -9.62 -4.73
N HIS A 57 20.52 -9.45 -5.67
CA HIS A 57 20.90 -8.14 -6.18
C HIS A 57 19.77 -7.49 -6.97
N GLN A 58 19.04 -8.28 -7.78
CA GLN A 58 17.83 -7.80 -8.46
C GLN A 58 16.74 -7.46 -7.44
N THR A 59 16.51 -8.30 -6.42
CA THR A 59 15.55 -8.01 -5.34
C THR A 59 15.89 -6.71 -4.61
N CYS A 60 17.17 -6.49 -4.28
CA CYS A 60 17.63 -5.25 -3.67
C CYS A 60 17.40 -4.04 -4.58
N ALA A 61 17.66 -4.16 -5.88
CA ALA A 61 17.39 -3.11 -6.84
C ALA A 61 15.89 -2.80 -6.94
N GLU A 62 15.03 -3.82 -6.93
CA GLU A 62 13.57 -3.68 -6.97
C GLU A 62 13.04 -2.95 -5.73
N VAL A 63 13.45 -3.39 -4.53
CA VAL A 63 13.08 -2.73 -3.26
C VAL A 63 13.52 -1.27 -3.24
N ASN A 64 14.74 -0.98 -3.70
CA ASN A 64 15.24 0.40 -3.74
C ASN A 64 14.47 1.27 -4.75
N SER A 65 14.12 0.72 -5.91
CA SER A 65 13.28 1.42 -6.91
C SER A 65 11.92 1.78 -6.31
N HIS A 66 11.25 0.82 -5.67
CA HIS A 66 9.98 1.07 -5.00
C HIS A 66 10.08 2.16 -3.92
N ILE A 67 11.06 2.05 -3.01
CA ILE A 67 11.29 3.04 -1.96
C ILE A 67 11.54 4.42 -2.55
N TYR A 68 12.32 4.51 -3.64
CA TYR A 68 12.58 5.77 -4.33
C TYR A 68 11.29 6.40 -4.88
N GLN A 69 10.50 5.64 -5.64
CA GLN A 69 9.26 6.12 -6.25
C GLN A 69 8.27 6.63 -5.20
N VAL A 70 8.04 5.84 -4.14
CA VAL A 70 7.16 6.21 -3.03
C VAL A 70 7.66 7.47 -2.33
N LYS A 71 8.96 7.56 -2.01
CA LYS A 71 9.53 8.74 -1.33
C LYS A 71 9.41 10.01 -2.14
N VAL A 72 9.63 9.94 -3.46
CA VAL A 72 9.55 11.11 -4.34
C VAL A 72 8.16 11.74 -4.26
N VAL A 73 7.11 10.93 -4.41
CA VAL A 73 5.73 11.41 -4.39
C VAL A 73 5.27 11.77 -2.98
N ALA A 74 5.54 10.90 -2.00
CA ALA A 74 5.11 11.11 -0.62
C ALA A 74 5.70 12.38 0.01
N LYS A 75 6.94 12.74 -0.35
CA LYS A 75 7.58 13.97 0.13
C LYS A 75 6.82 15.23 -0.29
N GLU A 76 6.30 15.27 -1.51
CA GLU A 76 5.51 16.40 -2.02
C GLU A 76 4.17 16.54 -1.28
N MET A 77 3.66 15.43 -0.74
CA MET A 77 2.41 15.36 0.01
C MET A 77 2.59 15.49 1.53
N GLY A 78 3.82 15.65 2.02
CA GLY A 78 4.13 15.67 3.45
C GLY A 78 3.90 14.33 4.16
N ILE A 79 3.93 13.22 3.42
CA ILE A 79 3.72 11.86 3.94
C ILE A 79 5.07 11.19 4.23
N GLY A 80 5.16 10.54 5.39
CA GLY A 80 6.29 9.69 5.78
C GLY A 80 5.89 8.22 5.89
N PHE A 81 6.86 7.33 5.64
CA PHE A 81 6.72 5.88 5.81
C PHE A 81 7.64 5.39 6.93
N ILE A 82 7.17 4.41 7.70
CA ILE A 82 7.92 3.76 8.78
C ILE A 82 7.93 2.25 8.58
N GLY A 83 9.13 1.65 8.62
CA GLY A 83 9.34 0.21 8.48
C GLY A 83 9.47 -0.48 9.83
N ILE A 84 8.35 -0.78 10.48
CA ILE A 84 8.28 -1.46 11.78
C ILE A 84 7.18 -2.52 11.77
N GLY A 85 7.31 -3.54 12.62
CA GLY A 85 6.36 -4.65 12.65
C GLY A 85 5.00 -4.35 13.30
N PHE A 86 4.88 -3.25 14.04
CA PHE A 86 3.64 -2.87 14.75
C PHE A 86 3.52 -1.35 14.87
N GLU A 87 2.29 -0.83 14.76
CA GLU A 87 1.99 0.60 14.90
C GLU A 87 2.21 1.06 16.35
N PRO A 88 3.16 1.98 16.63
CA PRO A 88 3.64 2.23 17.99
C PRO A 88 2.85 3.32 18.72
N LYS A 89 1.95 4.04 18.03
CA LYS A 89 1.33 5.26 18.56
C LYS A 89 -0.20 5.22 18.57
N MET A 90 -0.82 4.70 17.51
CA MET A 90 -2.28 4.77 17.36
C MET A 90 -2.99 3.66 18.13
N GLU A 91 -4.18 3.95 18.65
CA GLU A 91 -5.07 2.88 19.11
C GLU A 91 -5.70 2.17 17.92
N ARG A 92 -6.17 0.93 18.12
CA ARG A 92 -6.81 0.13 17.06
C ARG A 92 -7.98 0.86 16.39
N ASN A 93 -8.75 1.63 17.16
CA ASN A 93 -9.93 2.35 16.67
C ASN A 93 -9.56 3.57 15.81
N ASP A 94 -8.33 4.07 15.92
CA ASP A 94 -7.84 5.19 15.12
C ASP A 94 -7.33 4.75 13.75
N ILE A 95 -7.04 3.44 13.58
CA ILE A 95 -6.50 2.91 12.32
C ILE A 95 -7.60 2.97 11.24
N PRO A 96 -7.35 3.67 10.12
CA PRO A 96 -8.31 3.74 9.03
C PRO A 96 -8.49 2.36 8.40
N ILE A 97 -9.70 2.08 7.93
CA ILE A 97 -10.00 0.81 7.27
C ILE A 97 -10.16 1.06 5.78
N MET A 98 -9.39 0.34 4.97
CA MET A 98 -9.49 0.44 3.52
C MET A 98 -10.85 -0.08 3.04
N PRO A 99 -11.51 0.58 2.07
CA PRO A 99 -12.90 0.28 1.67
C PRO A 99 -13.08 -1.01 0.85
N LYS A 100 -12.44 -2.11 1.26
CA LYS A 100 -12.44 -3.40 0.56
C LYS A 100 -13.39 -4.38 1.25
N GLY A 101 -14.39 -4.91 0.51
CA GLY A 101 -15.39 -5.81 1.08
C GLY A 101 -14.82 -7.04 1.82
N ARG A 102 -13.68 -7.58 1.36
CA ARG A 102 -13.01 -8.71 2.06
C ARG A 102 -12.58 -8.34 3.49
N TYR A 103 -12.19 -7.10 3.73
CA TYR A 103 -11.70 -6.65 5.03
C TYR A 103 -12.82 -6.52 6.06
N GLU A 104 -14.02 -6.15 5.60
CA GLU A 104 -15.21 -6.13 6.46
C GLU A 104 -15.58 -7.54 6.93
N ILE A 105 -15.61 -8.51 6.02
CA ILE A 105 -15.87 -9.93 6.35
C ILE A 105 -14.86 -10.43 7.40
N MET A 106 -13.57 -10.21 7.14
CA MET A 106 -12.49 -10.63 8.06
C MET A 106 -12.63 -9.98 9.44
N ARG A 107 -12.91 -8.67 9.49
CA ARG A 107 -13.05 -7.93 10.75
C ARG A 107 -14.20 -8.49 11.60
N ASN A 108 -15.35 -8.72 10.99
CA ASN A 108 -16.52 -9.25 11.69
C ASN A 108 -16.25 -10.65 12.25
N TYR A 109 -15.61 -11.51 11.46
CA TYR A 109 -15.26 -12.86 11.87
C TYR A 109 -14.23 -12.89 13.02
N LEU A 110 -13.14 -12.14 12.90
CA LEU A 110 -12.06 -12.14 13.90
C LEU A 110 -12.49 -11.55 15.26
N ILE A 111 -13.51 -10.69 15.29
CA ILE A 111 -14.09 -10.20 16.54
C ILE A 111 -14.97 -11.29 17.20
N SER A 112 -15.70 -12.08 16.41
CA SER A 112 -16.54 -13.19 16.93
C SER A 112 -15.75 -14.42 17.37
N ALA A 113 -14.49 -14.55 16.99
CA ALA A 113 -13.60 -15.64 17.41
C ALA A 113 -12.96 -15.40 18.79
N ARG A 114 -13.47 -14.44 19.57
CA ARG A 114 -13.09 -14.16 20.96
C ARG A 114 -14.03 -14.82 21.95
#